data_AF-A0A523RLX3-F1
#
_entry.id   AF-A0A523RLX3-F1
#
_cell.length_a   1.000
_cell.length_b   1.000
_cell.length_c   1.000
_cell.angle_alpha   90.00
_cell.angle_beta   90.00
_cell.angle_gamma   90.00
#
_symmetry.space_group_name_H-M   'P 1'
#
loop_
_entity.id
_entity.type
_entity.pdbx_description
1 polymer ?
#
loop_
_entity_poly.entity_id
_entity_poly.type
_entity_poly.pdbx_seq_one_letter_code
_entity_poly.pdbx_strand_id
1 'polypeptide(L)'
;MSLPIIINWGLPISLLSPVGNLLFTPFVTIFLLLASLIFFCELFFIPNGLFIHALELLYMCWLSIMRLIPFNPLVGFPKPNAFLLLGIPFVTISLLTIPSMRSIYRSIGCMIALFILFYFYVNCIQHPNKIISTLNCNRGQVTILYDHGTLVIIDPGVIGQAKSAYSWLAYTLLPYVTSTTGKTTIDYLILLQPTKTILTALCDLLMEVQIGTIMIPELKIHKSDSTLHMYKQLQQRANKTCTKVIIIDSESQKIQFNQTTITLTPHQWITGNNFLIRNVQVIGSLENQSFTCLPYKEDKRKKKISKC
;
A
#
# COMPACT_ATOMS: atom_id res chain seq x y z
N MET A 1 -6.41 17.68 -13.56
CA MET A 1 -5.29 18.48 -13.00
C MET A 1 -4.65 17.85 -11.76
N SER A 2 -5.31 16.98 -10.98
CA SER A 2 -4.72 16.39 -9.75
C SER A 2 -3.71 15.27 -9.99
N LEU A 3 -3.74 14.60 -11.15
CA LEU A 3 -2.94 13.40 -11.44
C LEU A 3 -1.42 13.58 -11.27
N PRO A 4 -0.79 14.68 -11.76
CA PRO A 4 0.63 14.93 -11.51
C PRO A 4 0.99 14.99 -10.01
N ILE A 5 0.12 15.58 -9.19
CA ILE A 5 0.34 15.71 -7.75
C ILE A 5 0.25 14.34 -7.07
N ILE A 6 -0.78 13.57 -7.42
CA ILE A 6 -1.03 12.21 -6.89
C ILE A 6 0.16 11.30 -7.19
N ILE A 7 0.65 11.29 -8.44
CA ILE A 7 1.81 10.48 -8.84
C ILE A 7 3.07 10.94 -8.12
N ASN A 8 3.30 12.26 -8.01
CA ASN A 8 4.47 12.80 -7.33
C ASN A 8 4.49 12.47 -5.83
N TRP A 9 3.31 12.28 -5.22
CA TRP A 9 3.16 11.84 -3.84
C TRP A 9 3.30 10.32 -3.67
N GLY A 10 3.37 9.55 -4.76
CA GLY A 10 3.43 8.10 -4.71
C GLY A 10 2.10 7.45 -4.37
N LEU A 11 0.98 8.13 -4.59
CA LEU A 11 -0.33 7.52 -4.39
C LEU A 11 -0.66 6.66 -5.61
N PRO A 12 -1.08 5.40 -5.41
CA PRO A 12 -1.50 4.56 -6.53
C PRO A 12 -2.77 5.11 -7.17
N ILE A 13 -2.90 4.92 -8.47
CA ILE A 13 -4.07 5.35 -9.24
C ILE A 13 -4.97 4.15 -9.44
N SER A 14 -6.24 4.30 -9.06
CA SER A 14 -7.25 3.32 -9.43
C SER A 14 -7.56 3.42 -10.92
N LEU A 15 -7.35 2.33 -11.67
CA LEU A 15 -7.81 2.24 -13.06
C LEU A 15 -9.33 2.40 -13.17
N LEU A 16 -10.04 2.15 -12.07
CA LEU A 16 -11.46 2.35 -11.98
C LEU A 16 -11.85 3.77 -11.60
N SER A 17 -10.94 4.69 -11.30
CA SER A 17 -11.35 6.08 -11.04
C SER A 17 -12.06 6.74 -12.23
N PRO A 18 -11.59 6.62 -13.49
CA PRO A 18 -12.31 7.17 -14.64
C PRO A 18 -13.66 6.49 -14.87
N VAL A 19 -13.69 5.15 -14.84
CA VAL A 19 -14.92 4.35 -15.00
C VAL A 19 -15.91 4.65 -13.86
N GLY A 20 -15.38 4.69 -12.64
CA GLY A 20 -16.07 5.03 -11.41
C GLY A 20 -16.69 6.40 -11.51
N ASN A 21 -15.94 7.44 -11.89
CA ASN A 21 -16.52 8.78 -12.08
C ASN A 21 -17.61 8.79 -13.16
N LEU A 22 -17.39 8.11 -14.29
CA LEU A 22 -18.36 8.05 -15.38
C LEU A 22 -19.67 7.36 -14.96
N LEU A 23 -19.59 6.29 -14.14
CA LEU A 23 -20.76 5.55 -13.66
C LEU A 23 -21.38 6.18 -12.40
N PHE A 24 -20.56 6.72 -11.51
CA PHE A 24 -20.95 7.26 -10.22
C PHE A 24 -21.69 8.59 -10.36
N THR A 25 -21.25 9.49 -11.24
CA THR A 25 -21.93 10.78 -11.43
C THR A 25 -23.40 10.65 -11.83
N PRO A 26 -23.78 9.87 -12.88
CA PRO A 26 -25.19 9.69 -13.21
C PRO A 26 -25.94 8.96 -12.10
N PHE A 27 -25.31 7.96 -11.47
CA PHE A 27 -25.93 7.21 -10.37
C PHE A 27 -26.29 8.13 -9.19
N VAL A 28 -25.34 8.95 -8.72
CA VAL A 28 -25.55 9.92 -7.65
C VAL A 28 -26.55 10.98 -8.06
N THR A 29 -26.53 11.42 -9.32
CA THR A 29 -27.50 12.41 -9.81
C THR A 29 -28.92 11.86 -9.77
N ILE A 30 -29.14 10.63 -10.24
CA ILE A 30 -30.45 9.96 -10.17
C ILE A 30 -30.85 9.72 -8.71
N PHE A 31 -29.90 9.29 -7.86
CA PHE A 31 -30.13 9.09 -6.43
C PHE A 31 -30.59 10.37 -5.74
N LEU A 32 -29.88 11.49 -5.95
CA LEU A 32 -30.23 12.79 -5.39
C LEU A 32 -31.55 13.32 -5.93
N LEU A 33 -31.82 13.11 -7.23
CA LEU A 33 -33.08 13.47 -7.84
C LEU A 33 -34.24 12.70 -7.17
N LEU A 34 -34.14 11.37 -7.07
CA LEU A 34 -35.16 10.55 -6.42
C LEU A 34 -35.35 10.93 -4.95
N ALA A 35 -34.25 11.15 -4.21
CA ALA A 35 -34.31 11.60 -2.82
C ALA A 35 -35.02 12.95 -2.68
N SER A 36 -34.74 13.90 -3.59
CA SER A 36 -35.42 15.20 -3.60
C SER A 36 -36.91 15.08 -3.94
N LEU A 37 -37.28 14.20 -4.88
CA LEU A 37 -38.68 13.95 -5.24
C LEU A 37 -39.45 13.31 -4.08
N ILE A 38 -38.86 12.33 -3.40
CA ILE A 38 -39.45 11.72 -2.19
C ILE A 38 -39.72 12.81 -1.15
N PHE A 39 -38.73 13.68 -0.90
CA PHE A 39 -38.87 14.79 0.04
C PHE A 39 -40.02 15.74 -0.33
N PHE A 40 -40.12 16.15 -1.60
CA PHE A 40 -41.22 17.02 -2.03
C PHE A 40 -42.58 16.32 -2.01
N CYS A 41 -42.67 15.05 -2.41
CA CYS A 41 -43.91 14.30 -2.32
C CYS A 41 -44.40 14.20 -0.86
N GLU A 42 -43.50 13.93 0.07
CA GLU A 42 -43.81 13.92 1.50
C GLU A 42 -44.31 15.30 1.97
N LEU A 43 -43.63 16.37 1.54
CA LEU A 43 -44.01 17.75 1.88
C LEU A 43 -45.43 18.13 1.40
N PHE A 44 -45.85 17.62 0.25
CA PHE A 44 -47.17 17.87 -0.34
C PHE A 44 -48.20 16.78 0.00
N PHE A 45 -47.88 15.84 0.89
CA PHE A 45 -48.73 14.68 1.23
C PHE A 45 -49.13 13.82 0.00
N ILE A 46 -48.26 13.75 -1.02
CA ILE A 46 -48.42 12.91 -2.20
C ILE A 46 -47.80 11.53 -1.91
N PRO A 47 -48.49 10.41 -2.16
CA PRO A 47 -47.92 9.08 -2.01
C PRO A 47 -46.62 8.91 -2.81
N ASN A 48 -45.53 8.52 -2.15
CA ASN A 48 -44.16 8.47 -2.71
C ASN A 48 -43.61 7.04 -2.89
N GLY A 49 -44.42 6.00 -2.72
CA GLY A 49 -43.98 4.59 -2.74
C GLY A 49 -43.25 4.17 -4.02
N LEU A 50 -43.63 4.71 -5.18
CA LEU A 50 -42.93 4.45 -6.45
C LEU A 50 -41.49 4.96 -6.45
N PHE A 51 -41.25 6.15 -5.88
CA PHE A 51 -39.91 6.73 -5.82
C PHE A 51 -39.01 6.00 -4.82
N ILE A 52 -39.58 5.56 -3.69
CA ILE A 52 -38.86 4.73 -2.71
C ILE A 52 -38.42 3.41 -3.36
N HIS A 53 -39.34 2.73 -4.06
CA HIS A 53 -39.01 1.49 -4.75
C HIS A 53 -37.95 1.68 -5.84
N ALA A 54 -38.03 2.79 -6.61
CA ALA A 54 -37.00 3.13 -7.59
C ALA A 54 -35.62 3.36 -6.94
N LEU A 55 -35.58 4.01 -5.77
CA LEU A 55 -34.35 4.26 -5.01
C LEU A 55 -33.73 2.95 -4.50
N GLU A 56 -34.55 2.02 -4.02
CA GLU A 56 -34.12 0.68 -3.61
C GLU A 56 -33.53 -0.11 -4.78
N LEU A 57 -34.22 -0.10 -5.93
CA LEU A 57 -33.73 -0.77 -7.14
C LEU A 57 -32.40 -0.17 -7.60
N LEU A 58 -32.30 1.16 -7.59
CA LEU A 58 -31.07 1.88 -7.89
C LEU A 58 -29.94 1.43 -6.95
N TYR A 59 -30.17 1.41 -5.63
CA TYR A 59 -29.21 0.94 -4.63
C TYR A 59 -28.75 -0.51 -4.88
N MET A 60 -29.68 -1.42 -5.16
CA MET A 60 -29.36 -2.82 -5.43
C MET A 60 -28.55 -3.00 -6.73
N CYS A 61 -28.85 -2.21 -7.76
CA CYS A 61 -28.06 -2.16 -8.99
C CYS A 61 -26.62 -1.71 -8.70
N TRP A 62 -26.44 -0.67 -7.89
CA TRP A 62 -25.11 -0.20 -7.49
C TRP A 62 -24.32 -1.22 -6.69
N LEU A 63 -24.94 -1.86 -5.68
CA LEU A 63 -24.30 -2.94 -4.95
C LEU A 63 -23.86 -4.08 -5.88
N SER A 64 -24.67 -4.39 -6.89
CA SER A 64 -24.35 -5.42 -7.87
C SER A 64 -23.16 -5.03 -8.73
N ILE A 65 -23.09 -3.78 -9.22
CA ILE A 65 -21.94 -3.24 -9.95
C ILE A 65 -20.66 -3.27 -9.09
N MET A 66 -20.77 -2.84 -7.82
CA MET A 66 -19.63 -2.81 -6.91
C MET A 66 -19.06 -4.21 -6.60
N ARG A 67 -19.89 -5.25 -6.63
CA ARG A 67 -19.44 -6.64 -6.45
C ARG A 67 -18.68 -7.20 -7.66
N LEU A 68 -18.90 -6.65 -8.85
CA LEU A 68 -18.21 -7.09 -10.08
C LEU A 68 -16.79 -6.52 -10.19
N ILE A 69 -16.49 -5.47 -9.43
CA ILE A 69 -15.20 -4.80 -9.44
C ILE A 69 -14.17 -5.66 -8.68
N PRO A 70 -13.03 -6.03 -9.29
CA PRO A 70 -11.99 -6.78 -8.60
C PRO A 70 -11.40 -5.96 -7.44
N PHE A 71 -10.99 -6.66 -6.38
CA PHE A 71 -10.63 -6.07 -5.09
C PHE A 71 -9.42 -5.12 -5.08
N ASN A 72 -8.63 -5.00 -6.15
CA ASN A 72 -7.49 -4.06 -6.13
C ASN A 72 -6.96 -3.63 -7.53
N PRO A 73 -7.65 -2.75 -8.28
CA PRO A 73 -7.17 -2.23 -9.56
C PRO A 73 -6.26 -1.01 -9.38
N LEU A 74 -5.45 -1.02 -8.32
CA LEU A 74 -4.50 0.04 -8.01
C LEU A 74 -3.22 -0.18 -8.80
N VAL A 75 -2.90 0.80 -9.65
CA VAL A 75 -1.63 0.84 -10.39
C VAL A 75 -0.72 1.86 -9.73
N GLY A 76 0.44 1.38 -9.29
CA GLY A 76 1.50 2.22 -8.77
C GLY A 76 2.39 2.72 -9.89
N PHE A 77 2.94 3.91 -9.71
CA PHE A 77 3.88 4.52 -10.66
C PHE A 77 5.15 4.90 -9.90
N PRO A 78 6.33 4.44 -10.36
CA PRO A 78 7.58 5.00 -9.87
C PRO A 78 7.59 6.49 -10.21
N LYS A 79 8.20 7.30 -9.34
CA LYS A 79 8.15 8.75 -9.39
C LYS A 79 8.81 9.25 -10.68
N PRO A 80 8.05 9.82 -11.62
CA PRO A 80 8.63 10.38 -12.81
C PRO A 80 9.30 11.71 -12.53
N ASN A 81 10.12 12.14 -13.49
CA ASN A 81 10.75 13.44 -13.44
C ASN A 81 9.66 14.52 -13.33
N ALA A 82 9.82 15.47 -12.39
CA ALA A 82 8.87 16.55 -12.17
C ALA A 82 8.59 17.35 -13.46
N PHE A 83 9.57 17.51 -14.35
CA PHE A 83 9.37 18.17 -15.64
C PHE A 83 8.41 17.41 -16.55
N LEU A 84 8.47 16.08 -16.57
CA LEU A 84 7.54 15.24 -17.33
C LEU A 84 6.10 15.41 -16.80
N LEU A 85 5.94 15.41 -15.47
CA LEU A 85 4.65 15.61 -14.81
C LEU A 85 4.04 16.99 -15.09
N LEU A 86 4.86 18.04 -15.05
CA LEU A 86 4.45 19.39 -15.40
C LEU A 86 4.20 19.55 -16.89
N GLY A 87 4.90 18.78 -17.74
CA GLY A 87 4.67 18.76 -19.18
C GLY A 87 3.24 18.37 -19.56
N ILE A 88 2.60 17.45 -18.82
CA ILE A 88 1.24 16.99 -19.11
C ILE A 88 0.22 18.13 -19.18
N PRO A 89 0.05 19.00 -18.16
CA PRO A 89 -0.88 20.12 -18.24
C PRO A 89 -0.49 21.14 -19.32
N PHE A 90 0.81 21.40 -19.55
CA PHE A 90 1.24 22.31 -20.62
C PHE A 90 0.90 21.78 -22.02
N VAL A 91 1.14 20.49 -22.27
CA VAL A 91 0.75 19.83 -23.52
C VAL A 91 -0.78 19.83 -23.66
N THR A 92 -1.50 19.53 -22.57
CA THR A 92 -2.97 19.57 -22.54
C THR A 92 -3.50 20.95 -22.95
N ILE A 93 -3.00 22.02 -22.32
CA ILE A 93 -3.41 23.40 -22.64
C ILE A 93 -3.05 23.73 -24.09
N SER A 94 -1.83 23.41 -24.52
CA SER A 94 -1.38 23.67 -25.89
C SER A 94 -2.30 22.99 -26.92
N LEU A 95 -2.64 21.71 -26.72
CA LEU A 95 -3.58 20.96 -27.55
C LEU A 95 -4.96 21.63 -27.63
N LEU A 96 -5.46 22.19 -26.52
CA LEU A 96 -6.75 22.90 -26.49
C LEU A 96 -6.70 24.27 -27.17
N THR A 97 -5.54 24.93 -27.21
CA THR A 97 -5.40 26.24 -27.88
C THR A 97 -5.34 26.15 -29.40
N ILE A 98 -4.84 25.03 -29.95
CA ILE A 98 -4.66 24.85 -31.40
C ILE A 98 -6.03 24.69 -32.09
N PRO A 99 -6.43 25.59 -33.03
CA PRO A 99 -7.75 25.57 -33.65
C PRO A 99 -8.11 24.25 -34.35
N SER A 100 -7.13 23.59 -34.98
CA SER A 100 -7.32 22.31 -35.69
C SER A 100 -7.68 21.13 -34.77
N MET A 101 -7.43 21.28 -33.46
CA MET A 101 -7.65 20.28 -32.41
C MET A 101 -8.88 20.58 -31.55
N ARG A 102 -9.62 21.65 -31.82
CA ARG A 102 -10.83 22.03 -31.05
C ARG A 102 -11.99 21.05 -31.17
N SER A 103 -12.00 20.16 -32.17
CA SER A 103 -13.00 19.10 -32.26
C SER A 103 -12.90 18.18 -31.04
N ILE A 104 -14.03 17.93 -30.38
CA ILE A 104 -14.10 17.12 -29.15
C ILE A 104 -13.45 15.73 -29.35
N TYR A 105 -13.72 15.06 -30.47
CA TYR A 105 -13.18 13.73 -30.76
C TYR A 105 -11.66 13.75 -30.97
N ARG A 106 -11.13 14.79 -31.63
CA ARG A 106 -9.67 14.94 -31.85
C ARG A 106 -8.96 15.22 -30.54
N SER A 107 -9.49 16.15 -29.73
CA SER A 107 -8.95 16.47 -28.42
C SER A 107 -8.91 15.23 -27.52
N ILE A 108 -10.01 14.48 -27.44
CA ILE A 108 -10.07 13.21 -26.69
C ILE A 108 -9.03 12.22 -27.21
N GLY A 109 -8.93 12.03 -28.52
CA GLY A 109 -7.94 11.13 -29.13
C GLY A 109 -6.50 11.50 -28.78
N CYS A 110 -6.14 12.79 -28.87
CA CYS A 110 -4.82 13.28 -28.49
C CYS A 110 -4.54 13.11 -26.99
N MET A 111 -5.53 13.33 -26.12
CA MET A 111 -5.37 13.10 -24.67
C MET A 111 -5.16 11.62 -24.37
N ILE A 112 -5.94 10.72 -24.99
CA ILE A 112 -5.76 9.27 -24.85
C ILE A 112 -4.35 8.87 -25.31
N ALA A 113 -3.91 9.34 -26.48
CA ALA A 113 -2.57 9.08 -26.98
C ALA A 113 -1.48 9.59 -26.02
N LEU A 114 -1.63 10.81 -25.48
CA LEU A 114 -0.72 11.36 -24.48
C LEU A 114 -0.65 10.50 -23.22
N PHE A 115 -1.80 10.04 -22.69
CA PHE A 115 -1.84 9.16 -21.52
C PHE A 115 -1.25 7.78 -21.79
N ILE A 116 -1.47 7.20 -22.96
CA ILE A 116 -0.84 5.92 -23.37
C ILE A 116 0.68 6.08 -23.46
N LEU A 117 1.16 7.15 -24.10
CA LEU A 117 2.59 7.44 -24.18
C LEU A 117 3.21 7.66 -22.79
N PHE A 118 2.53 8.41 -21.92
CA PHE A 118 2.97 8.60 -20.54
C PHE A 118 3.01 7.26 -19.78
N TYR A 119 1.96 6.45 -19.88
CA TYR A 119 1.90 5.13 -19.24
C TYR A 119 3.05 4.22 -19.71
N PHE A 120 3.31 4.18 -21.01
CA PHE A 120 4.40 3.39 -21.58
C PHE A 120 5.76 3.92 -21.13
N TYR A 121 5.97 5.24 -21.14
CA TYR A 121 7.19 5.86 -20.65
C TYR A 121 7.49 5.46 -19.21
N VAL A 122 6.51 5.59 -18.31
CA VAL A 122 6.71 5.29 -16.88
C VAL A 122 6.96 3.79 -16.67
N ASN A 123 6.20 2.91 -17.33
CA ASN A 123 6.35 1.46 -17.13
C ASN A 123 7.57 0.86 -17.84
N CYS A 124 8.02 1.41 -18.97
CA CYS A 124 9.14 0.79 -19.69
C CYS A 124 10.49 1.36 -19.27
N ILE A 125 10.56 2.63 -18.90
CA ILE A 125 11.84 3.33 -18.73
C ILE A 125 12.19 3.51 -17.25
N GLN A 126 11.20 3.66 -16.38
CA GLN A 126 11.44 4.11 -15.01
C GLN A 126 11.34 3.04 -13.94
N HIS A 127 11.04 1.78 -14.28
CA HIS A 127 11.10 0.71 -13.29
C HIS A 127 12.56 0.45 -12.92
N PRO A 128 12.99 0.81 -11.71
CA PRO A 128 14.36 0.53 -11.29
C PRO A 128 14.50 -0.98 -11.18
N ASN A 129 15.54 -1.56 -11.77
CA ASN A 129 15.73 -3.01 -11.68
C ASN A 129 15.96 -3.45 -10.24
N LYS A 130 16.74 -2.68 -9.47
CA LYS A 130 17.15 -3.00 -8.11
C LYS A 130 17.27 -1.77 -7.23
N ILE A 131 16.83 -1.87 -5.98
CA ILE A 131 16.93 -0.80 -4.97
C ILE A 131 17.25 -1.42 -3.60
N ILE A 132 18.27 -0.88 -2.92
CA ILE A 132 18.38 -0.93 -1.46
C ILE A 132 18.15 0.49 -0.96
N SER A 133 17.14 0.67 -0.11
CA SER A 133 16.89 1.97 0.50
C SER A 133 16.48 1.84 1.95
N THR A 134 16.70 2.90 2.71
CA THR A 134 16.31 3.00 4.12
C THR A 134 15.34 4.15 4.29
N LEU A 135 14.21 3.90 4.94
CA LEU A 135 13.20 4.91 5.26
C LEU A 135 13.22 5.22 6.75
N ASN A 136 13.44 6.49 7.11
CA ASN A 136 13.47 6.91 8.51
C ASN A 136 12.09 6.75 9.16
N CYS A 137 12.05 6.11 10.33
CA CYS A 137 10.87 5.94 11.17
C CYS A 137 11.22 6.25 12.63
N ASN A 138 10.80 7.41 13.12
CA ASN A 138 11.12 7.93 14.45
C ASN A 138 12.64 7.93 14.73
N ARG A 139 13.09 6.95 15.52
CA ARG A 139 14.45 6.84 16.06
C ARG A 139 15.25 5.72 15.39
N GLY A 140 14.79 5.19 14.26
CA GLY A 140 15.46 4.15 13.48
C GLY A 140 15.00 4.17 12.03
N GLN A 141 15.26 3.09 11.30
CA GLN A 141 15.04 3.00 9.87
C GLN A 141 14.42 1.67 9.48
N VAL A 142 13.52 1.69 8.51
CA VAL A 142 12.97 0.50 7.84
C VAL A 142 13.80 0.28 6.58
N THR A 143 14.23 -0.96 6.33
CA THR A 143 14.99 -1.30 5.12
C THR A 143 14.02 -1.81 4.05
N ILE A 144 14.16 -1.29 2.84
CA ILE A 144 13.31 -1.60 1.69
C ILE A 144 14.23 -2.12 0.59
N LEU A 145 13.94 -3.33 0.12
CA LEU A 145 14.69 -4.02 -0.92
C LEU A 145 13.74 -4.31 -2.07
N TYR A 146 14.18 -3.98 -3.28
CA TYR A 146 13.46 -4.30 -4.50
C TYR A 146 14.43 -4.95 -5.48
N ASP A 147 14.07 -6.10 -6.04
CA ASP A 147 14.88 -6.80 -7.05
C ASP A 147 13.96 -7.50 -8.07
N HIS A 148 13.99 -7.01 -9.31
CA HIS A 148 13.17 -7.45 -10.46
C HIS A 148 11.72 -7.81 -10.09
N GLY A 149 11.02 -6.87 -9.46
CA GLY A 149 9.61 -7.04 -9.14
C GLY A 149 9.32 -7.77 -7.83
N THR A 150 10.32 -8.18 -7.05
CA THR A 150 10.11 -8.64 -5.67
C THR A 150 10.44 -7.53 -4.68
N LEU A 151 9.45 -7.15 -3.86
CA LEU A 151 9.58 -6.15 -2.80
C LEU A 151 9.66 -6.81 -1.42
N VAL A 152 10.74 -6.55 -0.71
CA VAL A 152 10.96 -6.96 0.68
C VAL A 152 11.07 -5.74 1.58
N ILE A 153 10.29 -5.71 2.66
CA ILE A 153 10.35 -4.69 3.69
C ILE A 153 10.79 -5.34 5.00
N ILE A 154 11.85 -4.81 5.60
CA ILE A 154 12.40 -5.27 6.88
C ILE A 154 12.20 -4.19 7.93
N ASP A 155 11.29 -4.44 8.87
CA ASP A 155 11.09 -3.59 10.05
C ASP A 155 11.90 -4.13 11.24
N PRO A 156 12.94 -3.41 11.69
CA PRO A 156 13.69 -3.81 12.89
C PRO A 156 12.89 -3.63 14.19
N GLY A 157 11.64 -3.17 14.14
CA GLY A 157 10.79 -2.89 15.31
C GLY A 157 10.55 -1.41 15.56
N VAL A 158 10.70 -0.57 14.54
CA VAL A 158 10.62 0.90 14.65
C VAL A 158 9.24 1.42 14.30
N ILE A 159 8.49 0.72 13.43
CA ILE A 159 7.15 1.15 13.00
C ILE A 159 6.18 1.14 14.18
N GLY A 160 6.22 0.07 14.99
CA GLY A 160 5.42 -0.04 16.21
C GLY A 160 5.71 1.01 17.29
N GLN A 161 6.76 1.83 17.12
CA GLN A 161 7.10 2.94 18.02
C GLN A 161 6.57 4.29 17.53
N ALA A 162 5.97 4.36 16.34
CA ALA A 162 5.35 5.58 15.84
C ALA A 162 4.10 5.95 16.64
N LYS A 163 3.79 7.26 16.71
CA LYS A 163 2.58 7.76 17.38
C LYS A 163 1.31 7.08 16.84
N SER A 164 1.28 6.85 15.52
CA SER A 164 0.29 6.01 14.86
C SER A 164 1.02 5.13 13.85
N ALA A 165 1.17 3.84 14.16
CA ALA A 165 1.84 2.89 13.29
C ALA A 165 1.10 2.72 11.95
N TYR A 166 -0.23 2.62 11.98
CA TYR A 166 -1.05 2.53 10.77
C TYR A 166 -0.92 3.78 9.90
N SER A 167 -1.01 4.99 10.48
CA SER A 167 -0.86 6.22 9.69
C SER A 167 0.53 6.33 9.06
N TRP A 168 1.58 5.91 9.76
CA TRP A 168 2.94 5.89 9.19
C TRP A 168 3.05 4.88 8.04
N LEU A 169 2.46 3.69 8.18
CA LEU A 169 2.39 2.70 7.10
C LEU A 169 1.66 3.29 5.89
N ALA A 170 0.42 3.75 6.08
CA ALA A 170 -0.47 4.19 5.02
C ALA A 170 0.02 5.46 4.30
N TYR A 171 0.52 6.44 5.05
CA TYR A 171 0.84 7.77 4.50
C TYR A 171 2.34 8.04 4.34
N THR A 172 3.23 7.16 4.82
CA THR A 172 4.69 7.32 4.65
C THR A 172 5.31 6.13 3.93
N LEU A 173 5.10 4.91 4.44
CA LEU A 173 5.73 3.73 3.85
C LEU A 173 5.17 3.39 2.47
N LEU A 174 3.86 3.25 2.32
CA LEU A 174 3.26 2.87 1.05
C LEU A 174 3.50 3.90 -0.06
N PRO A 175 3.38 5.22 0.18
CA PRO A 175 3.65 6.20 -0.86
C PRO A 175 5.14 6.23 -1.23
N TYR A 176 6.03 6.03 -0.25
CA TYR A 176 7.47 5.87 -0.52
C TYR A 176 7.75 4.63 -1.39
N VAL A 177 7.20 3.47 -1.02
CA VAL A 177 7.34 2.22 -1.79
C VAL A 177 6.82 2.39 -3.20
N THR A 178 5.62 2.94 -3.37
CA THR A 178 4.99 3.12 -4.68
C THR A 178 5.80 4.11 -5.53
N SER A 179 6.22 5.23 -4.96
CA SER A 179 7.02 6.23 -5.68
C SER A 179 8.44 5.76 -6.01
N THR A 180 9.01 4.81 -5.27
CA THR A 180 10.35 4.29 -5.56
C THR A 180 10.33 3.07 -6.47
N THR A 181 9.33 2.20 -6.36
CA THR A 181 9.31 0.89 -7.04
C THR A 181 8.16 0.69 -8.02
N GLY A 182 7.16 1.57 -8.01
CA GLY A 182 5.91 1.37 -8.74
C GLY A 182 5.01 0.26 -8.19
N LYS A 183 5.43 -0.47 -7.15
CA LYS A 183 4.64 -1.56 -6.57
C LYS A 183 3.56 -1.05 -5.63
N THR A 184 2.40 -1.68 -5.71
CA THR A 184 1.26 -1.51 -4.79
C THR A 184 1.08 -2.71 -3.86
N THR A 185 1.92 -3.75 -4.02
CA THR A 185 1.90 -4.97 -3.22
C THR A 185 3.23 -5.17 -2.53
N ILE A 186 3.22 -5.84 -1.37
CA ILE A 186 4.43 -6.18 -0.61
C ILE A 186 4.61 -7.69 -0.67
N ASP A 187 5.67 -8.18 -1.28
CA ASP A 187 5.88 -9.63 -1.42
C ASP A 187 6.30 -10.25 -0.08
N TYR A 188 7.24 -9.60 0.63
CA TYR A 188 7.70 -10.03 1.94
C TYR A 188 7.76 -8.88 2.94
N LEU A 189 7.11 -9.04 4.10
CA LEU A 189 7.22 -8.15 5.24
C LEU A 189 7.86 -8.89 6.42
N ILE A 190 9.08 -8.51 6.79
CA ILE A 190 9.87 -9.16 7.83
C ILE A 190 9.87 -8.26 9.08
N LEU A 191 9.26 -8.74 10.17
CA LEU A 191 9.14 -7.98 11.42
C LEU A 191 10.10 -8.53 12.46
N LEU A 192 11.19 -7.82 12.78
CA LEU A 192 12.17 -8.36 13.73
C LEU A 192 11.77 -8.17 15.21
N GLN A 193 10.90 -7.19 15.51
CA GLN A 193 10.33 -6.99 16.85
C GLN A 193 8.84 -6.64 16.76
N PRO A 194 7.96 -7.62 16.47
CA PRO A 194 6.52 -7.43 16.59
C PRO A 194 6.15 -6.88 17.97
N THR A 195 5.37 -5.81 17.97
CA THR A 195 4.71 -5.23 19.14
C THR A 195 3.20 -5.27 18.92
N LYS A 196 2.41 -5.16 19.99
CA LYS A 196 0.94 -5.05 19.87
C LYS A 196 0.53 -3.98 18.85
N THR A 197 1.17 -2.80 18.89
CA THR A 197 0.85 -1.66 18.03
C THR A 197 1.04 -1.97 16.54
N ILE A 198 2.17 -2.59 16.16
CA ILE A 198 2.39 -2.95 14.74
C ILE A 198 1.47 -4.10 14.31
N LEU A 199 1.20 -5.08 15.17
CA LEU A 199 0.26 -6.16 14.85
C LEU A 199 -1.15 -5.61 14.59
N THR A 200 -1.63 -4.68 15.43
CA THR A 200 -2.91 -3.99 15.20
C THR A 200 -2.89 -3.20 13.90
N ALA A 201 -1.83 -2.42 13.63
CA ALA A 201 -1.73 -1.66 12.39
C ALA A 201 -1.68 -2.55 11.14
N LEU A 202 -1.06 -3.73 11.22
CA LEU A 202 -1.04 -4.69 10.12
C LEU A 202 -2.38 -5.37 9.88
N CYS A 203 -3.15 -5.62 10.94
CA CYS A 203 -4.53 -6.07 10.77
C CYS A 203 -5.31 -5.11 9.87
N ASP A 204 -5.15 -3.80 10.05
CA ASP A 204 -5.85 -2.79 9.25
C ASP A 204 -5.22 -2.63 7.86
N LEU A 205 -3.89 -2.64 7.76
CA LEU A 205 -3.17 -2.57 6.48
C LEU A 205 -3.54 -3.72 5.52
N LEU A 206 -3.74 -4.93 6.04
CA LEU A 206 -4.13 -6.10 5.23
C LEU A 206 -5.47 -5.92 4.51
N MET A 207 -6.32 -4.99 4.95
CA MET A 207 -7.58 -4.69 4.27
C MET A 207 -7.40 -3.77 3.06
N GLU A 208 -6.24 -3.11 2.94
CA GLU A 208 -5.97 -2.08 1.93
C GLU A 208 -4.87 -2.49 0.95
N VAL A 209 -3.89 -3.26 1.43
CA VAL A 209 -2.70 -3.66 0.68
C VAL A 209 -2.54 -5.16 0.68
N GLN A 210 -2.28 -5.71 -0.50
CA GLN A 210 -1.94 -7.12 -0.63
C GLN A 210 -0.51 -7.35 -0.14
N ILE A 211 -0.37 -8.19 0.88
CA ILE A 211 0.92 -8.65 1.40
C ILE A 211 1.03 -10.14 1.07
N GLY A 212 2.12 -10.57 0.41
CA GLY A 212 2.34 -11.97 0.07
C GLY A 212 2.65 -12.80 1.32
N THR A 213 3.75 -12.47 1.98
CA THR A 213 4.23 -13.18 3.17
C THR A 213 4.63 -12.22 4.29
N ILE A 214 4.13 -12.46 5.50
CA ILE A 214 4.58 -11.81 6.73
C ILE A 214 5.45 -12.81 7.51
N MET A 215 6.69 -12.44 7.80
CA MET A 215 7.63 -13.26 8.55
C MET A 215 7.86 -12.66 9.94
N ILE A 216 7.62 -13.46 10.98
CA ILE A 216 7.63 -13.03 12.37
C ILE A 216 8.48 -14.01 13.19
N PRO A 217 9.46 -13.54 14.00
CA PRO A 217 10.20 -14.39 14.92
C PRO A 217 9.30 -15.15 15.88
N GLU A 218 9.74 -16.32 16.30
CA GLU A 218 9.05 -17.10 17.33
C GLU A 218 8.81 -16.26 18.60
N LEU A 219 7.55 -16.24 19.04
CA LEU A 219 7.08 -15.52 20.22
C LEU A 219 6.64 -16.53 21.28
N LYS A 220 7.32 -16.52 22.43
CA LYS A 220 6.88 -17.23 23.64
C LYS A 220 6.12 -16.26 24.52
N ILE A 221 4.80 -16.28 24.37
CA ILE A 221 3.89 -15.35 25.04
C ILE A 221 3.32 -16.00 26.31
N HIS A 222 3.39 -15.30 27.43
CA HIS A 222 2.72 -15.75 28.67
C HIS A 222 1.19 -15.66 28.51
N LYS A 223 0.44 -16.58 29.13
CA LYS A 223 -0.98 -16.91 28.86
C LYS A 223 -2.02 -15.77 28.97
N SER A 224 -1.66 -14.53 29.24
CA SER A 224 -2.59 -13.39 29.41
C SER A 224 -2.24 -12.13 28.60
N ASP A 225 -1.29 -12.19 27.66
CA ASP A 225 -0.88 -10.97 26.94
C ASP A 225 -1.85 -10.62 25.78
N SER A 226 -2.30 -9.37 25.75
CA SER A 226 -3.01 -8.76 24.62
C SER A 226 -2.28 -8.88 23.28
N THR A 227 -0.96 -9.04 23.29
CA THR A 227 -0.14 -9.33 22.09
C THR A 227 -0.54 -10.65 21.42
N LEU A 228 -0.82 -11.70 22.20
CA LEU A 228 -1.27 -13.00 21.68
C LEU A 228 -2.62 -12.88 20.97
N HIS A 229 -3.52 -12.08 21.55
CA HIS A 229 -4.83 -11.83 20.95
C HIS A 229 -4.67 -11.11 19.59
N MET A 230 -3.86 -10.06 19.52
CA MET A 230 -3.59 -9.36 18.25
C MET A 230 -2.90 -10.25 17.23
N TYR A 231 -1.97 -11.11 17.65
CA TYR A 231 -1.33 -12.07 16.75
C TYR A 231 -2.34 -13.06 16.15
N LYS A 232 -3.26 -13.61 16.96
CA LYS A 232 -4.35 -14.46 16.45
C LYS A 232 -5.27 -13.72 15.49
N GLN A 233 -5.61 -12.46 15.77
CA GLN A 233 -6.39 -11.63 14.85
C GLN A 233 -5.65 -11.40 13.53
N LEU A 234 -4.34 -11.15 13.58
CA LEU A 234 -3.51 -11.01 12.38
C LEU A 234 -3.55 -12.27 11.53
N GLN A 235 -3.37 -13.45 12.13
CA GLN A 235 -3.47 -14.73 11.41
C GLN A 235 -4.85 -14.92 10.77
N GLN A 236 -5.93 -14.58 11.47
CA GLN A 236 -7.29 -14.65 10.90
C GLN A 236 -7.48 -13.70 9.72
N ARG A 237 -7.01 -12.44 9.81
CA ARG A 237 -7.08 -11.48 8.70
C ARG A 237 -6.16 -11.87 7.54
N ALA A 238 -4.98 -12.39 7.83
CA ALA A 238 -4.04 -12.89 6.82
C ALA A 238 -4.65 -14.04 6.02
N ASN A 239 -5.30 -15.00 6.69
CA ASN A 239 -6.00 -16.09 6.00
C ASN A 239 -7.12 -15.59 5.08
N LYS A 240 -7.88 -14.57 5.49
CA LYS A 240 -8.95 -13.96 4.67
C LYS A 240 -8.43 -13.24 3.42
N THR A 241 -7.20 -12.75 3.48
CA THR A 241 -6.55 -11.94 2.42
C THR A 241 -5.50 -12.74 1.65
N CYS A 242 -5.47 -14.06 1.83
CA CYS A 242 -4.49 -14.96 1.22
C CYS A 242 -3.02 -14.60 1.54
N THR A 243 -2.78 -13.91 2.66
CA THR A 243 -1.43 -13.58 3.16
C THR A 243 -0.87 -14.75 3.96
N LYS A 244 0.34 -15.20 3.63
CA LYS A 244 1.02 -16.27 4.39
C LYS A 244 1.73 -15.68 5.61
N VAL A 245 1.48 -16.21 6.80
CA VAL A 245 2.24 -15.86 8.01
C VAL A 245 3.23 -16.98 8.32
N ILE A 246 4.52 -16.67 8.28
CA ILE A 246 5.61 -17.62 8.57
C ILE A 246 6.25 -17.24 9.90
N ILE A 247 6.37 -18.23 10.79
CA ILE A 247 7.14 -18.08 12.02
C ILE A 247 8.60 -18.42 11.73
N ILE A 248 9.50 -17.52 12.10
CA ILE A 248 10.95 -17.76 12.03
C ILE A 248 11.35 -18.45 13.35
N ASP A 249 11.61 -19.75 13.25
CA ASP A 249 11.90 -20.64 14.37
C ASP A 249 13.41 -20.67 14.70
N SER A 250 13.95 -21.83 15.08
CA SER A 250 15.38 -22.00 15.37
C SER A 250 16.25 -22.16 14.13
N GLU A 251 15.68 -22.51 12.98
CA GLU A 251 16.46 -22.80 11.78
C GLU A 251 16.68 -21.53 10.94
N SER A 252 17.85 -21.46 10.30
CA SER A 252 18.12 -20.35 9.39
C SER A 252 17.26 -20.49 8.14
N GLN A 253 16.48 -19.46 7.83
CA GLN A 253 15.63 -19.42 6.65
C GLN A 253 16.30 -18.58 5.56
N LYS A 254 16.21 -19.02 4.31
CA LYS A 254 16.71 -18.27 3.15
C LYS A 254 15.53 -17.87 2.26
N ILE A 255 15.46 -16.59 1.93
CA ILE A 255 14.54 -16.06 0.93
C ILE A 255 15.40 -15.75 -0.29
N GLN A 256 15.14 -16.45 -1.39
CA GLN A 256 15.82 -16.24 -2.66
C GLN A 256 14.84 -15.63 -3.65
N PHE A 257 15.23 -14.50 -4.24
CA PHE A 257 14.49 -13.89 -5.35
C PHE A 257 15.50 -13.30 -6.33
N ASN A 258 15.42 -13.75 -7.58
CA ASN A 258 16.37 -13.44 -8.66
C ASN A 258 17.83 -13.70 -8.26
N GLN A 259 18.65 -12.65 -8.16
CA GLN A 259 20.06 -12.72 -7.79
C GLN A 259 20.30 -12.43 -6.30
N THR A 260 19.24 -12.10 -5.56
CA THR A 260 19.32 -11.72 -4.15
C THR A 260 18.99 -12.90 -3.26
N THR A 261 19.84 -13.12 -2.26
CA THR A 261 19.55 -14.06 -1.17
C THR A 261 19.55 -13.29 0.14
N ILE A 262 18.45 -13.39 0.87
CA ILE A 262 18.32 -12.91 2.25
C ILE A 262 18.36 -14.13 3.16
N THR A 263 19.27 -14.13 4.13
CA THR A 263 19.36 -15.13 5.18
C THR A 263 18.85 -14.54 6.49
N LEU A 264 17.88 -15.22 7.09
CA LEU A 264 17.32 -14.95 8.40
C LEU A 264 17.96 -15.92 9.38
N THR A 265 18.79 -15.42 10.29
CA THR A 265 19.52 -16.23 11.26
C THR A 265 18.96 -15.99 12.67
N PRO A 266 18.28 -16.98 13.26
CA PRO A 266 17.79 -16.91 14.64
C PRO A 266 18.94 -16.97 15.65
N HIS A 267 18.95 -16.04 16.59
CA HIS A 267 19.90 -15.91 17.69
C HIS A 267 19.21 -16.15 19.04
N GLN A 268 19.85 -15.77 20.14
CA GLN A 268 19.33 -15.92 21.50
C GLN A 268 17.94 -15.30 21.73
N TRP A 269 17.22 -15.81 22.73
CA TRP A 269 15.97 -15.21 23.19
C TRP A 269 16.23 -13.86 23.86
N ILE A 270 15.38 -12.88 23.55
CA ILE A 270 15.38 -11.56 24.20
C ILE A 270 14.10 -11.40 24.99
N THR A 271 14.24 -10.92 26.22
CA THR A 271 13.10 -10.58 27.09
C THR A 271 12.43 -9.30 26.60
N GLY A 272 11.20 -9.43 26.09
CA GLY A 272 10.24 -8.35 25.94
C GLY A 272 9.52 -8.08 27.26
N ASN A 273 8.62 -7.08 27.28
CA ASN A 273 7.95 -6.70 28.52
C ASN A 273 7.13 -7.87 29.11
N ASN A 274 6.42 -8.63 28.27
CA ASN A 274 5.51 -9.71 28.68
C ASN A 274 5.70 -11.01 27.86
N PHE A 275 6.75 -11.09 27.05
CA PHE A 275 7.01 -12.22 26.16
C PHE A 275 8.51 -12.38 25.93
N LEU A 276 8.94 -13.58 25.59
CA LEU A 276 10.27 -13.81 25.03
C LEU A 276 10.14 -13.83 23.51
N ILE A 277 11.04 -13.14 22.83
CA ILE A 277 11.12 -13.14 21.36
C ILE A 277 12.46 -13.71 20.92
N ARG A 278 12.44 -14.58 19.92
CA ARG A 278 13.66 -15.04 19.27
C ARG A 278 14.29 -13.86 18.54
N ASN A 279 15.54 -13.53 18.87
CA ASN A 279 16.28 -12.53 18.12
C ASN A 279 16.53 -13.07 16.70
N VAL A 280 16.31 -12.26 15.66
CA VAL A 280 16.60 -12.67 14.28
C VAL A 280 17.43 -11.58 13.63
N GLN A 281 18.59 -11.99 13.09
CA GLN A 281 19.43 -11.15 12.26
C GLN A 281 19.11 -11.41 10.79
N VAL A 282 19.01 -10.33 10.00
CA VAL A 282 18.84 -10.42 8.55
C VAL A 282 20.15 -10.04 7.90
N ILE A 283 20.70 -10.92 7.06
CA ILE A 283 21.89 -10.67 6.25
C ILE A 283 21.51 -10.89 4.80
N GLY A 284 21.88 -9.98 3.92
CA GLY A 284 21.68 -10.16 2.50
C GLY A 284 22.69 -9.36 1.69
N SER A 285 22.70 -9.61 0.39
CA SER A 285 23.52 -8.88 -0.58
C SER A 285 22.72 -8.62 -1.85
N LEU A 286 22.73 -7.37 -2.31
CA LEU A 286 22.17 -6.95 -3.61
C LEU A 286 23.29 -6.19 -4.34
N GLU A 287 23.69 -6.65 -5.54
CA GLU A 287 24.69 -5.98 -6.38
C GLU A 287 25.98 -5.56 -5.66
N ASN A 288 26.61 -6.50 -4.96
CA ASN A 288 27.84 -6.30 -4.16
C ASN A 288 27.67 -5.42 -2.91
N GLN A 289 26.47 -4.89 -2.64
CA GLN A 289 26.16 -4.22 -1.38
C GLN A 289 25.59 -5.24 -0.39
N SER A 290 26.39 -5.64 0.58
CA SER A 290 25.93 -6.41 1.73
C SER A 290 25.20 -5.49 2.71
N PHE A 291 24.07 -5.93 3.24
CA PHE A 291 23.38 -5.27 4.33
C PHE A 291 23.17 -6.22 5.51
N THR A 292 23.04 -5.64 6.69
CA THR A 292 22.70 -6.39 7.90
C THR A 292 21.67 -5.59 8.68
N CYS A 293 20.53 -6.22 8.96
CA CYS A 293 19.49 -5.65 9.80
C CYS A 293 19.44 -6.42 11.11
N LEU A 294 19.54 -5.69 12.22
CA LEU A 294 19.37 -6.21 13.57
C LEU A 294 18.08 -5.66 14.18
N PRO A 295 17.48 -6.37 15.15
CA PRO A 295 16.38 -5.80 15.89
C PRO A 295 16.79 -4.50 16.58
N TYR A 296 15.88 -3.53 16.61
CA TYR A 296 16.15 -2.17 17.03
C TYR A 296 16.77 -2.06 18.43
N LYS A 297 16.26 -2.82 19.39
CA LYS A 297 16.81 -2.85 20.76
C LYS A 297 18.26 -3.35 20.79
N GLU A 298 18.62 -4.30 19.94
CA GLU A 298 19.96 -4.85 19.87
C GLU A 298 20.93 -3.87 19.21
N ASP A 299 20.54 -3.28 18.07
CA ASP A 299 21.34 -2.27 17.37
C ASP A 299 21.68 -1.09 18.30
N LYS A 300 20.69 -0.62 19.07
CA LYS A 300 20.91 0.41 20.10
C LYS A 300 21.91 -0.01 21.18
N ARG A 301 21.85 -1.26 21.65
CA ARG A 301 22.76 -1.77 22.67
C ARG A 301 24.20 -1.81 22.14
N LYS A 302 24.40 -2.30 20.91
CA LYS A 302 25.71 -2.33 20.23
C LYS A 302 26.29 -0.92 20.07
N LYS A 303 25.48 0.05 19.61
CA LYS A 303 25.89 1.46 19.47
C LYS A 303 26.23 2.15 20.80
N LYS A 304 25.65 1.71 21.92
CA LYS A 304 25.99 2.24 23.24
C LYS A 304 27.34 1.70 23.72
N ILE A 305 27.60 0.41 23.50
CA ILE A 305 28.86 -0.24 23.87
C ILE A 305 30.03 0.34 23.07
N SER A 306 29.85 0.60 21.77
CA SER A 306 30.91 1.16 20.91
C SER A 306 31.30 2.61 21.23
N LYS A 307 30.58 3.28 22.12
CA LYS A 307 30.86 4.66 22.57
C LYS A 307 31.52 4.71 23.96
N CYS A 308 31.58 3.58 24.65
CA CYS A 308 32.29 3.42 25.91
C CYS A 308 33.71 2.94 25.63
#